data_AF-A0A6L8MNF0-F1
#
_entry.id   AF-A0A6L8MNF0-F1
#
_cell.length_a   1.000
_cell.length_b   1.000
_cell.length_c   1.000
_cell.angle_alpha   90.00
_cell.angle_beta   90.00
_cell.angle_gamma   90.00
#
_symmetry.space_group_name_H-M   'P 1'
#
loop_
_entity.id
_entity.type
_entity.pdbx_description
1 polymer ?
#
loop_
_entity_poly.entity_id
_entity_poly.type
_entity_poly.pdbx_seq_one_letter_code
_entity_poly.pdbx_strand_id
1 'polypeptide(L)'
;MLSLGAAGVTSAAPFGKTTNRSKQKAAAEAERAGLQQKLSSLKKDISKTENAKDEAADTLAESEKAISDANRALRDLQQEQRDTNVKLKQLSAEHDRLAATVEQQKQQLAKLLRDQYVAGNEDRIKLLLSGDNPNRINRDLQMLAYVSQAQARLLESLRANLKAVEVNQEEAQNAKDELEEIAQEQLQQKARLEQEKGRRAALLSTLSKKLVAQRKEAGSLEKDEQRMAGLVDKLGKLIAEQAAAAAAEKRRQEEVAAARAKAAAEARALAKARAAAEAERKRLAANQNKSGTIKPAQPTQPAPNPADAIDSDEPPKVAVIKPAPVEPAAPPARAADIALAPAAPAGAFAALKGQLRPPVSGKIVNKFGAKRGDGPSWKGVFIRTGEGADVHAVAGGRVVFADWLRGFGNLIIVDHGGQYMSIYGNNQSLLKRAGDIVKAGDAIASAGNSGGNEESGLYFELRHQGAAFDPAGWVKF
;
A
#
# COMPACT_ATOMS: atom_id res chain seq x y z
N MET A 1 -79.11 34.59 2.21
CA MET A 1 -79.69 33.54 3.07
C MET A 1 -78.59 33.04 3.98
N LEU A 2 -78.78 33.25 5.28
CA LEU A 2 -77.90 32.84 6.37
C LEU A 2 -77.77 31.31 6.45
N SER A 3 -76.61 30.82 6.93
CA SER A 3 -76.59 29.70 7.88
C SER A 3 -75.36 29.79 8.78
N LEU A 4 -75.61 30.01 10.08
CA LEU A 4 -74.71 29.81 11.22
C LEU A 4 -74.38 28.31 11.35
N GLY A 5 -73.23 27.98 11.94
CA GLY A 5 -72.96 26.59 12.34
C GLY A 5 -71.66 26.29 13.09
N ALA A 6 -71.65 26.64 14.38
CA ALA A 6 -70.94 25.97 15.49
C ALA A 6 -69.40 25.80 15.44
N ALA A 7 -68.73 26.69 16.18
CA ALA A 7 -67.40 26.49 16.73
C ALA A 7 -67.38 25.37 17.79
N GLY A 8 -66.67 24.28 17.51
CA GLY A 8 -66.27 23.29 18.51
C GLY A 8 -64.87 23.59 19.02
N VAL A 9 -64.78 24.35 20.12
CA VAL A 9 -63.54 24.54 20.87
C VAL A 9 -63.34 23.28 21.73
N THR A 10 -62.56 22.32 21.24
CA THR A 10 -61.99 21.27 22.09
C THR A 10 -60.93 21.92 22.97
N SER A 11 -61.29 22.16 24.23
CA SER A 11 -60.38 22.59 25.29
C SER A 11 -59.29 21.54 25.47
N ALA A 12 -58.10 21.87 24.96
CA ALA A 12 -56.87 21.14 25.22
C ALA A 12 -56.51 21.27 26.71
N ALA A 13 -56.32 20.13 27.38
CA ALA A 13 -55.74 20.08 28.72
C ALA A 13 -54.35 20.75 28.72
N PRO A 14 -54.00 21.54 29.76
CA PRO A 14 -52.80 22.35 29.71
C PRO A 14 -51.55 21.47 29.86
N PHE A 15 -50.67 21.64 28.89
CA PHE A 15 -49.30 21.18 28.83
C PHE A 15 -48.59 21.22 30.19
N GLY A 16 -47.95 20.12 30.56
CA GLY A 16 -46.96 20.09 31.63
C GLY A 16 -45.89 21.16 31.36
N LYS A 17 -45.62 22.03 32.35
CA LYS A 17 -44.60 23.06 32.24
C LYS A 17 -43.25 22.39 31.94
N THR A 18 -42.77 22.53 30.70
CA THR A 18 -41.39 22.17 30.33
C THR A 18 -40.44 22.89 31.28
N THR A 19 -39.75 22.15 32.13
CA THR A 19 -38.75 22.69 33.05
C THR A 19 -37.56 23.24 32.26
N ASN A 20 -36.86 24.25 32.79
CA ASN A 20 -35.66 24.81 32.13
C ASN A 20 -34.62 23.73 31.80
N ARG A 21 -34.54 22.67 32.62
CA ARG A 21 -33.65 21.51 32.40
C ARG A 21 -34.08 20.64 31.22
N SER A 22 -35.38 20.46 30.96
CA SER A 22 -35.85 19.74 29.78
C SER A 22 -35.56 20.51 28.50
N LYS A 23 -35.63 21.85 28.54
CA LYS A 23 -35.21 22.72 27.43
C LYS A 23 -33.69 22.64 27.19
N GLN A 24 -32.89 22.63 28.25
CA GLN A 24 -31.43 22.46 28.16
C GLN A 24 -31.03 21.09 27.62
N LYS A 25 -31.72 20.01 28.02
CA LYS A 25 -31.51 18.66 27.46
C LYS A 25 -31.85 18.63 25.97
N ALA A 26 -33.01 19.17 25.56
CA ALA A 26 -33.40 19.22 24.16
C ALA A 26 -32.43 20.05 23.31
N ALA A 27 -31.90 21.15 23.86
CA ALA A 27 -30.84 21.94 23.21
C ALA A 27 -29.53 21.14 23.05
N ALA A 28 -29.08 20.44 24.10
CA ALA A 28 -27.89 19.59 24.05
C ALA A 28 -28.06 18.40 23.08
N GLU A 29 -29.25 17.82 22.98
CA GLU A 29 -29.59 16.76 22.01
C GLU A 29 -29.60 17.30 20.57
N ALA A 30 -30.11 18.51 20.34
CA ALA A 30 -30.07 19.17 19.03
C ALA A 30 -28.63 19.49 18.59
N GLU A 31 -27.80 20.00 19.51
CA GLU A 31 -26.38 20.24 19.25
C GLU A 31 -25.62 18.93 18.96
N ARG A 32 -25.90 17.85 19.71
CA ARG A 32 -25.35 16.52 19.45
C ARG A 32 -25.78 15.99 18.09
N ALA A 33 -27.05 16.12 17.71
CA ALA A 33 -27.53 15.71 16.39
C ALA A 33 -26.82 16.48 15.27
N GLY A 34 -26.57 17.79 15.46
CA GLY A 34 -25.77 18.59 14.54
C GLY A 34 -24.31 18.12 14.45
N LEU A 35 -23.68 17.74 15.57
CA LEU A 35 -22.34 17.16 15.59
C LEU A 35 -22.29 15.80 14.89
N GLN A 36 -23.28 14.94 15.11
CA GLN A 36 -23.40 13.64 14.44
C GLN A 36 -23.56 13.79 12.92
N GLN A 37 -24.37 14.75 12.49
CA GLN A 37 -24.54 15.05 11.07
C GLN A 37 -23.22 15.53 10.45
N LYS A 38 -22.50 16.44 11.12
CA LYS A 38 -21.16 16.90 10.70
C LYS A 38 -20.13 15.77 10.69
N LEU A 39 -20.15 14.88 11.69
CA LEU A 39 -19.27 13.72 11.73
C LEU A 39 -19.58 12.76 10.58
N SER A 40 -20.86 12.57 10.25
CA SER A 40 -21.27 11.72 9.12
C SER A 40 -20.86 12.31 7.78
N SER A 41 -20.99 13.63 7.58
CA SER A 41 -20.56 14.31 6.36
C SER A 41 -19.04 14.29 6.25
N LEU A 42 -18.32 14.55 7.36
CA LEU A 42 -16.87 14.47 7.39
C LEU A 42 -16.38 13.03 7.15
N LYS A 43 -17.02 12.01 7.71
CA LYS A 43 -16.73 10.59 7.39
C LYS A 43 -16.95 10.30 5.90
N LYS A 44 -18.01 10.85 5.30
CA LYS A 44 -18.28 10.74 3.85
C LYS A 44 -17.22 11.46 3.02
N ASP A 45 -16.76 12.63 3.45
CA ASP A 45 -15.72 13.38 2.75
C ASP A 45 -14.32 12.78 2.95
N ILE A 46 -14.06 12.15 4.11
CA ILE A 46 -12.89 11.30 4.34
C ILE A 46 -12.94 10.12 3.40
N SER A 47 -14.07 9.40 3.29
CA SER A 47 -14.23 8.30 2.34
C SER A 47 -14.03 8.76 0.88
N LYS A 48 -14.56 9.93 0.49
CA LYS A 48 -14.27 10.52 -0.83
C LYS A 48 -12.79 10.89 -1.00
N THR A 49 -12.13 11.35 0.07
CA THR A 49 -10.69 11.66 0.04
C THR A 49 -9.85 10.39 0.02
N GLU A 50 -10.32 9.29 0.60
CA GLU A 50 -9.74 7.95 0.47
C GLU A 50 -9.90 7.41 -0.95
N ASN A 51 -11.05 7.63 -1.60
CA ASN A 51 -11.20 7.32 -3.02
C ASN A 51 -10.29 8.23 -3.89
N ALA A 52 -10.16 9.51 -3.55
CA ALA A 52 -9.21 10.40 -4.23
C ALA A 52 -7.74 10.02 -3.96
N LYS A 53 -7.45 9.35 -2.83
CA LYS A 53 -6.16 8.71 -2.58
C LYS A 53 -5.97 7.50 -3.51
N ASP A 54 -7.02 6.90 -4.03
CA ASP A 54 -6.90 5.86 -5.05
C ASP A 54 -6.43 6.43 -6.38
N GLU A 55 -7.06 7.51 -6.86
CA GLU A 55 -6.59 8.23 -8.06
C GLU A 55 -5.18 8.82 -7.86
N ALA A 56 -4.89 9.33 -6.66
CA ALA A 56 -3.56 9.82 -6.31
C ALA A 56 -2.52 8.68 -6.20
N ALA A 57 -2.95 7.46 -5.90
CA ALA A 57 -2.09 6.29 -5.88
C ALA A 57 -1.76 5.83 -7.31
N ASP A 58 -2.68 5.96 -8.26
CA ASP A 58 -2.43 5.65 -9.66
C ASP A 58 -1.46 6.66 -10.30
N THR A 59 -1.65 7.97 -10.05
CA THR A 59 -0.67 9.00 -10.48
C THR A 59 0.70 8.84 -9.80
N LEU A 60 0.72 8.41 -8.53
CA LEU A 60 1.96 8.05 -7.86
C LEU A 60 2.61 6.82 -8.51
N ALA A 61 1.83 5.81 -8.89
CA ALA A 61 2.34 4.62 -9.56
C ALA A 61 3.04 4.96 -10.88
N GLU A 62 2.46 5.83 -11.70
CA GLU A 62 3.06 6.30 -12.95
C GLU A 62 4.40 7.01 -12.71
N SER A 63 4.46 7.91 -11.71
CA SER A 63 5.69 8.62 -11.37
C SER A 63 6.76 7.68 -10.77
N GLU A 64 6.39 6.75 -9.89
CA GLU A 64 7.29 5.73 -9.33
C GLU A 64 7.83 4.78 -10.39
N LYS A 65 7.00 4.42 -11.38
CA LYS A 65 7.42 3.63 -12.54
C LYS A 65 8.39 4.41 -13.42
N ALA A 66 8.11 5.67 -13.71
CA ALA A 66 9.01 6.54 -14.46
C ALA A 66 10.35 6.74 -13.74
N ILE A 67 10.34 6.90 -12.40
CA ILE A 67 11.55 6.97 -11.56
C ILE A 67 12.32 5.65 -11.64
N SER A 68 11.64 4.51 -11.55
CA SER A 68 12.25 3.19 -11.67
C SER A 68 12.93 3.01 -13.03
N ASP A 69 12.24 3.36 -14.13
CA ASP A 69 12.74 3.23 -15.49
C ASP A 69 13.93 4.17 -15.75
N ALA A 70 13.86 5.43 -15.29
CA ALA A 70 14.97 6.39 -15.41
C ALA A 70 16.21 5.93 -14.63
N ASN A 71 16.03 5.42 -13.40
CA ASN A 71 17.13 4.87 -12.61
C ASN A 71 17.75 3.62 -13.25
N ARG A 72 16.93 2.75 -13.86
CA ARG A 72 17.42 1.59 -14.61
C ARG A 72 18.25 2.05 -15.82
N ALA A 73 17.72 2.95 -16.64
CA ALA A 73 18.42 3.51 -17.79
C ALA A 73 19.75 4.16 -17.39
N LEU A 74 19.78 4.94 -16.30
CA LEU A 74 21.02 5.53 -15.79
C LEU A 74 22.06 4.48 -15.39
N ARG A 75 21.63 3.35 -14.84
CA ARG A 75 22.52 2.25 -14.44
C ARG A 75 23.09 1.53 -15.67
N ASP A 76 22.25 1.31 -16.67
CA ASP A 76 22.64 0.68 -17.94
C ASP A 76 23.65 1.58 -18.69
N LEU A 77 23.33 2.89 -18.82
CA LEU A 77 24.25 3.88 -19.41
C LEU A 77 25.56 4.03 -18.64
N GLN A 78 25.54 3.90 -17.31
CA GLN A 78 26.76 3.92 -16.51
C GLN A 78 27.63 2.67 -16.75
N GLN A 79 27.01 1.52 -17.01
CA GLN A 79 27.73 0.31 -17.35
C GLN A 79 28.32 0.41 -18.76
N GLU A 80 27.54 0.86 -19.74
CA GLU A 80 27.99 1.12 -21.11
C GLU A 80 29.16 2.11 -21.14
N GLN A 81 29.05 3.23 -20.42
CA GLN A 81 30.14 4.20 -20.27
C GLN A 81 31.43 3.55 -19.74
N ARG A 82 31.33 2.63 -18.78
CA ARG A 82 32.52 1.93 -18.22
C ARG A 82 33.13 1.01 -19.26
N ASP A 83 32.31 0.27 -19.98
CA ASP A 83 32.75 -0.69 -21.00
C ASP A 83 33.39 0.04 -22.19
N THR A 84 32.79 1.13 -22.67
CA THR A 84 33.34 1.98 -23.74
C THR A 84 34.64 2.66 -23.31
N ASN A 85 34.77 3.07 -22.04
CA ASN A 85 36.05 3.56 -21.50
C ASN A 85 37.15 2.47 -21.46
N VAL A 86 36.79 1.22 -21.12
CA VAL A 86 37.73 0.10 -21.16
C VAL A 86 38.17 -0.17 -22.60
N LYS A 87 37.22 -0.18 -23.55
CA LYS A 87 37.50 -0.31 -24.98
C LYS A 87 38.43 0.79 -25.48
N LEU A 88 38.18 2.05 -25.14
CA LEU A 88 39.02 3.18 -25.54
C LEU A 88 40.46 3.05 -25.01
N LYS A 89 40.63 2.57 -23.77
CA LYS A 89 41.96 2.27 -23.21
C LYS A 89 42.68 1.16 -23.97
N GLN A 90 41.95 0.11 -24.36
CA GLN A 90 42.51 -0.99 -25.16
C GLN A 90 42.93 -0.51 -26.55
N LEU A 91 42.07 0.28 -27.22
CA LEU A 91 42.36 0.86 -28.53
C LEU A 91 43.59 1.78 -28.48
N SER A 92 43.69 2.64 -27.45
CA SER A 92 44.86 3.50 -27.25
C SER A 92 46.15 2.69 -27.07
N ALA A 93 46.12 1.62 -26.26
CA ALA A 93 47.30 0.78 -26.06
C ALA A 93 47.70 0.00 -27.34
N GLU A 94 46.72 -0.41 -28.14
CA GLU A 94 46.94 -1.02 -29.44
C GLU A 94 47.53 -0.02 -30.45
N HIS A 95 47.01 1.21 -30.48
CA HIS A 95 47.55 2.31 -31.29
C HIS A 95 49.03 2.54 -31.02
N ASP A 96 49.41 2.70 -29.74
CA ASP A 96 50.80 2.93 -29.34
C ASP A 96 51.72 1.79 -29.79
N ARG A 97 51.24 0.54 -29.66
CA ARG A 97 51.98 -0.65 -30.07
C ARG A 97 52.14 -0.72 -31.60
N LEU A 98 51.09 -0.45 -32.35
CA LEU A 98 51.11 -0.42 -33.81
C LEU A 98 52.01 0.71 -34.31
N ALA A 99 51.91 1.91 -33.71
CA ALA A 99 52.74 3.05 -34.04
C ALA A 99 54.23 2.76 -33.81
N ALA A 100 54.59 2.16 -32.68
CA ALA A 100 55.97 1.74 -32.41
C ALA A 100 56.46 0.69 -33.41
N THR A 101 55.61 -0.28 -33.79
CA THR A 101 55.95 -1.31 -34.78
C THR A 101 56.16 -0.71 -36.16
N VAL A 102 55.27 0.18 -36.60
CA VAL A 102 55.37 0.91 -37.87
C VAL A 102 56.64 1.74 -37.91
N GLU A 103 56.98 2.43 -36.82
CA GLU A 103 58.19 3.25 -36.75
C GLU A 103 59.46 2.39 -36.83
N GLN A 104 59.51 1.26 -36.13
CA GLN A 104 60.60 0.30 -36.25
C GLN A 104 60.75 -0.25 -37.68
N GLN A 105 59.64 -0.62 -38.32
CA GLN A 105 59.64 -1.11 -39.70
C GLN A 105 60.10 -0.04 -40.70
N LYS A 106 59.68 1.22 -40.52
CA LYS A 106 60.15 2.36 -41.31
C LYS A 106 61.66 2.57 -41.17
N GLN A 107 62.19 2.50 -39.96
CA GLN A 107 63.64 2.64 -39.71
C GLN A 107 64.43 1.50 -40.36
N GLN A 108 63.95 0.25 -40.26
CA GLN A 108 64.56 -0.90 -40.94
C GLN A 108 64.56 -0.73 -42.45
N LEU A 109 63.43 -0.31 -43.03
CA LEU A 109 63.31 -0.07 -44.47
C LEU A 109 64.22 1.09 -44.92
N ALA A 110 64.26 2.18 -44.16
CA ALA A 110 65.13 3.32 -44.45
C ALA A 110 66.61 2.94 -44.44
N LYS A 111 67.03 2.08 -43.50
CA LYS A 111 68.40 1.53 -43.47
C LYS A 111 68.68 0.68 -44.71
N LEU A 112 67.79 -0.25 -45.05
CA LEU A 112 67.95 -1.12 -46.23
C LEU A 112 68.03 -0.32 -47.54
N LEU A 113 67.17 0.69 -47.71
CA LEU A 113 67.18 1.57 -48.88
C LEU A 113 68.48 2.39 -48.97
N ARG A 114 68.99 2.87 -47.83
CA ARG A 114 70.27 3.58 -47.77
C ARG A 114 71.43 2.66 -48.14
N ASP A 115 71.47 1.46 -47.58
CA ASP A 115 72.51 0.47 -47.86
C ASP A 115 72.51 0.08 -49.36
N GLN A 116 71.33 -0.09 -49.96
CA GLN A 116 71.17 -0.36 -51.39
C GLN A 116 71.64 0.83 -52.26
N TYR A 117 71.33 2.06 -51.85
CA TYR A 117 71.77 3.27 -52.55
C TYR A 117 73.30 3.43 -52.50
N VAL A 118 73.92 3.23 -51.33
CA VAL A 118 75.37 3.33 -51.13
C VAL A 118 76.12 2.21 -51.85
N ALA A 119 75.60 0.98 -51.82
CA ALA A 119 76.18 -0.16 -52.53
C ALA A 119 76.05 -0.04 -54.07
N GLY A 120 75.31 0.95 -54.57
CA GLY A 120 75.21 1.22 -56.00
C GLY A 120 74.58 0.06 -56.76
N ASN A 121 73.38 -0.36 -56.35
CA ASN A 121 72.52 -1.34 -57.01
C ASN A 121 73.29 -2.35 -57.88
N GLU A 122 74.10 -3.21 -57.26
CA GLU A 122 74.81 -4.25 -58.00
C GLU A 122 73.78 -5.18 -58.65
N ASP A 123 73.49 -4.89 -59.92
CA ASP A 123 72.46 -5.59 -60.65
C ASP A 123 72.80 -7.07 -60.67
N ARG A 124 71.80 -7.93 -60.48
CA ARG A 124 71.93 -9.40 -60.63
C ARG A 124 72.60 -9.77 -61.96
N ILE A 125 72.42 -8.91 -62.96
CA ILE A 125 73.02 -8.99 -64.29
C ILE A 125 74.54 -8.75 -64.22
N LYS A 126 75.02 -7.80 -63.42
CA LYS A 126 76.45 -7.55 -63.19
C LYS A 126 77.15 -8.75 -62.54
N LEU A 127 76.48 -9.44 -61.62
CA LEU A 127 76.99 -10.67 -60.98
C LEU A 127 77.03 -11.87 -61.95
N LEU A 128 76.04 -11.96 -62.85
CA LEU A 128 76.02 -12.97 -63.91
C LEU A 128 77.08 -12.72 -64.99
N LEU A 129 77.48 -11.47 -65.18
CA LEU A 129 78.46 -11.04 -66.18
C LEU A 129 79.90 -10.92 -65.62
N SER A 130 80.13 -11.13 -64.32
CA SER A 130 81.45 -10.97 -63.70
C SER A 130 82.47 -12.06 -64.06
N GLY A 131 82.01 -13.18 -64.62
CA GLY A 131 82.88 -14.32 -64.97
C GLY A 131 83.32 -15.18 -63.77
N ASP A 132 82.68 -15.02 -62.61
CA ASP A 132 82.98 -15.78 -61.38
C ASP A 132 82.55 -17.26 -61.43
N ASN A 133 82.95 -18.02 -60.41
CA ASN A 133 82.60 -19.44 -60.26
C ASN A 133 81.06 -19.66 -60.27
N PRO A 134 80.52 -20.51 -61.16
CA PRO A 134 79.08 -20.75 -61.30
C PRO A 134 78.37 -21.16 -60.01
N ASN A 135 79.03 -21.91 -59.13
CA ASN A 135 78.44 -22.34 -57.85
C ASN A 135 78.30 -21.21 -56.84
N ARG A 136 79.25 -20.25 -56.84
CA ARG A 136 79.17 -19.05 -55.98
C ARG A 136 78.07 -18.12 -56.49
N ILE A 137 78.03 -17.87 -57.80
CA ILE A 137 76.98 -17.07 -58.43
C ILE A 137 75.59 -17.63 -58.11
N ASN A 138 75.38 -18.94 -58.24
CA ASN A 138 74.07 -19.56 -57.92
C ASN A 138 73.67 -19.35 -56.45
N ARG A 139 74.61 -19.56 -55.52
CA ARG A 139 74.38 -19.33 -54.09
C ARG A 139 74.04 -17.86 -53.81
N ASP A 140 74.79 -16.94 -54.38
CA ASP A 140 74.63 -15.51 -54.13
C ASP A 140 73.32 -14.99 -54.76
N LEU A 141 72.91 -15.51 -55.93
CA LEU A 141 71.59 -15.26 -56.52
C LEU A 141 70.44 -15.80 -55.65
N GLN A 142 70.59 -16.99 -55.06
CA GLN A 142 69.61 -17.51 -54.10
C GLN A 142 69.51 -16.63 -52.85
N MET A 143 70.64 -16.18 -52.31
CA MET A 143 70.65 -15.26 -51.16
C MET A 143 69.95 -13.93 -51.49
N LEU A 144 70.22 -13.35 -52.66
CA LEU A 144 69.52 -12.15 -53.14
C LEU A 144 68.02 -12.38 -53.32
N ALA A 145 67.61 -13.58 -53.75
CA ALA A 145 66.19 -13.94 -53.83
C ALA A 145 65.54 -13.95 -52.44
N TYR A 146 66.16 -14.59 -51.44
CA TYR A 146 65.66 -14.60 -50.06
C TYR A 146 65.54 -13.19 -49.48
N VAL A 147 66.54 -12.32 -49.70
CA VAL A 147 66.51 -10.92 -49.25
C VAL A 147 65.36 -10.16 -49.91
N SER A 148 65.17 -10.29 -51.23
CA SER A 148 64.06 -9.63 -51.93
C SER A 148 62.68 -10.11 -51.46
N GLN A 149 62.52 -11.39 -51.15
CA GLN A 149 61.29 -11.93 -50.58
C GLN A 149 61.04 -11.41 -49.16
N ALA A 150 62.09 -11.32 -48.34
CA ALA A 150 61.99 -10.76 -46.99
C ALA A 150 61.61 -9.26 -47.02
N GLN A 151 62.17 -8.49 -47.96
CA GLN A 151 61.80 -7.09 -48.19
C GLN A 151 60.34 -6.93 -48.63
N ALA A 152 59.87 -7.78 -49.55
CA ALA A 152 58.48 -7.77 -49.98
C ALA A 152 57.51 -8.09 -48.81
N ARG A 153 57.84 -9.08 -47.97
CA ARG A 153 57.08 -9.40 -46.75
C ARG A 153 57.07 -8.25 -45.75
N LEU A 154 58.20 -7.56 -45.56
CA LEU A 154 58.30 -6.39 -44.69
C LEU A 154 57.38 -5.27 -45.17
N LEU A 155 57.42 -4.93 -46.47
CA LEU A 155 56.55 -3.91 -47.07
C LEU A 155 55.07 -4.26 -46.95
N GLU A 156 54.71 -5.52 -47.17
CA GLU A 156 53.32 -5.98 -47.02
C GLU A 156 52.85 -5.86 -45.56
N SER A 157 53.68 -6.30 -44.61
CA SER A 157 53.36 -6.15 -43.18
C SER A 157 53.27 -4.68 -42.73
N LEU A 158 54.10 -3.80 -43.28
CA LEU A 158 54.04 -2.36 -43.00
C LEU A 158 52.74 -1.74 -43.54
N ARG A 159 52.32 -2.10 -44.76
CA ARG A 159 51.03 -1.66 -45.32
C ARG A 159 49.86 -2.15 -44.48
N ALA A 160 49.89 -3.40 -44.06
CA ALA A 160 48.85 -3.96 -43.18
C ALA A 160 48.80 -3.24 -41.83
N ASN A 161 49.96 -2.97 -41.20
CA ASN A 161 50.03 -2.24 -39.94
C ASN A 161 49.58 -0.78 -40.06
N LEU A 162 49.93 -0.09 -41.15
CA LEU A 162 49.44 1.27 -41.43
C LEU A 162 47.92 1.31 -41.57
N LYS A 163 47.33 0.34 -42.28
CA LYS A 163 45.88 0.19 -42.37
C LYS A 163 45.25 -0.12 -41.00
N ALA A 164 45.89 -0.97 -40.20
CA ALA A 164 45.41 -1.26 -38.84
C ALA A 164 45.43 -0.01 -37.94
N VAL A 165 46.42 0.87 -38.08
CA VAL A 165 46.45 2.16 -37.36
C VAL A 165 45.27 3.04 -37.76
N GLU A 166 44.95 3.14 -39.06
CA GLU A 166 43.81 3.93 -39.56
C GLU A 166 42.48 3.40 -39.01
N VAL A 167 42.25 2.09 -39.09
CA VAL A 167 41.05 1.45 -38.53
C VAL A 167 40.95 1.65 -37.01
N ASN A 168 42.05 1.47 -36.28
CA ASN A 168 42.07 1.68 -34.84
C ASN A 168 41.75 3.14 -34.47
N GLN A 169 42.22 4.11 -35.25
CA GLN A 169 41.89 5.53 -35.07
C GLN A 169 40.39 5.80 -35.32
N GLU A 170 39.81 5.22 -36.36
CA GLU A 170 38.37 5.31 -36.63
C GLU A 170 37.54 4.69 -35.49
N GLU A 171 37.91 3.49 -35.02
CA GLU A 171 37.24 2.85 -33.88
C GLU A 171 37.36 3.65 -32.59
N ALA A 172 38.52 4.28 -32.36
CA ALA A 172 38.74 5.15 -31.21
C ALA A 172 37.93 6.44 -31.29
N GLN A 173 37.72 6.98 -32.50
CA GLN A 173 36.85 8.15 -32.69
C GLN A 173 35.39 7.78 -32.47
N ASN A 174 34.92 6.67 -33.06
CA ASN A 174 33.55 6.18 -32.84
C ASN A 174 33.27 5.93 -31.35
N ALA A 175 34.22 5.36 -30.62
CA ALA A 175 34.07 5.15 -29.17
C ALA A 175 34.02 6.47 -28.37
N LYS A 176 34.65 7.55 -28.85
CA LYS A 176 34.54 8.88 -28.22
C LYS A 176 33.17 9.50 -28.50
N ASP A 177 32.70 9.40 -29.74
CA ASP A 177 31.40 9.92 -30.14
C ASP A 177 30.28 9.20 -29.36
N GLU A 178 30.39 7.87 -29.19
CA GLU A 178 29.51 7.07 -28.34
C GLU A 178 29.52 7.54 -26.87
N LEU A 179 30.69 7.90 -26.31
CA LEU A 179 30.76 8.46 -24.96
C LEU A 179 30.08 9.83 -24.83
N GLU A 180 30.12 10.66 -25.88
CA GLU A 180 29.40 11.93 -25.91
C GLU A 180 27.89 11.72 -25.96
N GLU A 181 27.42 10.77 -26.76
CA GLU A 181 26.00 10.37 -26.83
C GLU A 181 25.51 9.86 -25.47
N ILE A 182 26.23 8.92 -24.86
CA ILE A 182 25.91 8.39 -23.52
C ILE A 182 25.86 9.53 -22.49
N ALA A 183 26.78 10.49 -22.55
CA ALA A 183 26.76 11.62 -21.62
C ALA A 183 25.53 12.52 -21.80
N GLN A 184 25.09 12.76 -23.03
CA GLN A 184 23.87 13.51 -23.32
C GLN A 184 22.63 12.76 -22.84
N GLU A 185 22.53 11.45 -23.09
CA GLU A 185 21.43 10.62 -22.60
C GLU A 185 21.37 10.61 -21.07
N GLN A 186 22.51 10.47 -20.40
CA GLN A 186 22.58 10.53 -18.93
C GLN A 186 22.05 11.87 -18.38
N LEU A 187 22.36 13.00 -19.04
CA LEU A 187 21.84 14.31 -18.65
C LEU A 187 20.31 14.37 -18.80
N GLN A 188 19.76 13.85 -19.91
CA GLN A 188 18.32 13.80 -20.14
C GLN A 188 17.61 12.91 -19.11
N GLN A 189 18.14 11.72 -18.82
CA GLN A 189 17.56 10.82 -17.81
C GLN A 189 17.62 11.41 -16.41
N LYS A 190 18.71 12.11 -16.04
CA LYS A 190 18.81 12.82 -14.76
C LYS A 190 17.78 13.96 -14.66
N ALA A 191 17.62 14.76 -15.72
CA ALA A 191 16.63 15.83 -15.74
C ALA A 191 15.20 15.29 -15.57
N ARG A 192 14.87 14.20 -16.27
CA ARG A 192 13.58 13.49 -16.12
C ARG A 192 13.38 12.96 -14.70
N LEU A 193 14.41 12.33 -14.13
CA LEU A 193 14.37 11.79 -12.76
C LEU A 193 14.09 12.89 -11.73
N GLU A 194 14.78 14.02 -11.80
CA GLU A 194 14.57 15.15 -10.89
C GLU A 194 13.17 15.75 -11.04
N GLN A 195 12.66 15.86 -12.27
CA GLN A 195 11.29 16.30 -12.52
C GLN A 195 10.26 15.37 -11.87
N GLU A 196 10.41 14.05 -12.03
CA GLU A 196 9.50 13.07 -11.44
C GLU A 196 9.59 13.03 -9.91
N LYS A 197 10.80 13.09 -9.35
CA LYS A 197 10.99 13.21 -7.88
C LYS A 197 10.32 14.47 -7.32
N GLY A 198 10.41 15.59 -8.05
CA GLY A 198 9.72 16.83 -7.69
C GLY A 198 8.20 16.69 -7.69
N ARG A 199 7.63 16.09 -8.75
CA ARG A 199 6.18 15.80 -8.86
C ARG A 199 5.70 14.91 -7.71
N ARG A 200 6.43 13.83 -7.44
CA ARG A 200 6.17 12.91 -6.33
C ARG A 200 6.17 13.63 -4.98
N ALA A 201 7.21 14.43 -4.69
CA ALA A 201 7.33 15.15 -3.42
C ALA A 201 6.17 16.16 -3.22
N ALA A 202 5.78 16.87 -4.28
CA ALA A 202 4.66 17.80 -4.25
C ALA A 202 3.31 17.08 -3.99
N LEU A 203 3.10 15.91 -4.60
CA LEU A 203 1.92 15.08 -4.40
C LEU A 203 1.83 14.57 -2.95
N LEU A 204 2.92 13.99 -2.43
CA LEU A 204 2.98 13.48 -1.05
C LEU A 204 2.78 14.59 -0.01
N SER A 205 3.34 15.79 -0.25
CA SER A 205 3.15 16.96 0.63
C SER A 205 1.69 17.43 0.65
N THR A 206 1.04 17.47 -0.51
CA THR A 206 -0.36 17.88 -0.62
C THR A 206 -1.30 16.87 0.05
N LEU A 207 -1.08 15.57 -0.19
CA LEU A 207 -1.88 14.49 0.39
C LEU A 207 -1.73 14.42 1.92
N SER A 208 -0.50 14.50 2.43
CA SER A 208 -0.25 14.45 3.89
C SER A 208 -0.90 15.63 4.62
N LYS A 209 -0.78 16.86 4.10
CA LYS A 209 -1.42 18.05 4.68
C LYS A 209 -2.94 17.91 4.77
N LYS A 210 -3.58 17.44 3.69
CA LYS A 210 -5.03 17.23 3.64
C LYS A 210 -5.50 16.19 4.67
N LEU A 211 -4.80 15.06 4.75
CA LEU A 211 -5.14 13.99 5.69
C LEU A 211 -4.93 14.39 7.16
N VAL A 212 -3.85 15.09 7.48
CA VAL A 212 -3.60 15.56 8.86
C VAL A 212 -4.68 16.54 9.30
N ALA A 213 -5.08 17.48 8.44
CA ALA A 213 -6.18 18.40 8.71
C ALA A 213 -7.51 17.67 8.95
N GLN A 214 -7.89 16.77 8.04
CA GLN A 214 -9.15 16.01 8.15
C GLN A 214 -9.18 15.10 9.39
N ARG A 215 -8.08 14.41 9.72
CA ARG A 215 -7.99 13.57 10.93
C ARG A 215 -8.07 14.40 12.21
N LYS A 216 -7.45 15.58 12.24
CA LYS A 216 -7.51 16.48 13.40
C LYS A 216 -8.93 16.98 13.63
N GLU A 217 -9.64 17.37 12.56
CA GLU A 217 -11.03 17.84 12.64
C GLU A 217 -11.98 16.72 13.09
N ALA A 218 -11.84 15.51 12.54
CA ALA A 218 -12.61 14.35 12.95
C ALA A 218 -12.39 14.01 14.43
N GLY A 219 -11.13 14.03 14.89
CA GLY A 219 -10.79 13.80 16.29
C GLY A 219 -11.34 14.87 17.25
N SER A 220 -11.42 16.14 16.83
CA SER A 220 -12.10 17.17 17.64
C SER A 220 -13.60 16.95 17.72
N LEU A 221 -14.25 16.66 16.59
CA LEU A 221 -15.71 16.42 16.55
C LEU A 221 -16.11 15.17 17.33
N GLU A 222 -15.33 14.10 17.28
CA GLU A 222 -15.58 12.88 18.05
C GLU A 222 -15.47 13.12 19.56
N LYS A 223 -14.47 13.89 19.99
CA LYS A 223 -14.35 14.32 21.41
C LYS A 223 -15.52 15.21 21.82
N ASP A 224 -15.97 16.11 20.95
CA ASP A 224 -17.14 16.95 21.19
C ASP A 224 -18.41 16.13 21.32
N GLU A 225 -18.62 15.15 20.42
CA GLU A 225 -19.74 14.22 20.50
C GLU A 225 -19.73 13.41 21.81
N GLN A 226 -18.57 12.90 22.23
CA GLN A 226 -18.44 12.17 23.51
C GLN A 226 -18.76 13.05 24.72
N ARG A 227 -18.28 14.31 24.72
CA ARG A 227 -18.59 15.27 25.79
C ARG A 227 -20.10 15.59 25.85
N MET A 228 -20.72 15.80 24.70
CA MET A 228 -22.16 16.10 24.60
C MET A 228 -23.03 14.90 24.94
N ALA A 229 -22.64 13.68 24.54
CA ALA A 229 -23.29 12.45 24.97
C ALA A 229 -23.27 12.32 26.50
N GLY A 230 -22.10 12.53 27.12
CA GLY A 230 -21.98 12.52 28.59
C GLY A 230 -22.81 13.60 29.29
N LEU A 231 -22.99 14.79 28.68
CA LEU A 231 -23.85 15.85 29.22
C LEU A 231 -25.33 15.48 29.12
N VAL A 232 -25.76 14.94 27.97
CA VAL A 232 -27.14 14.46 27.76
C VAL A 232 -27.48 13.34 28.74
N ASP A 233 -26.57 12.40 28.97
CA ASP A 233 -26.75 11.32 29.94
C ASP A 233 -26.87 11.85 31.38
N LYS A 234 -26.03 12.82 31.77
CA LYS A 234 -26.11 13.47 33.08
C LYS A 234 -27.41 14.26 33.27
N LEU A 235 -27.80 15.07 32.27
CA LEU A 235 -29.07 15.80 32.30
C LEU A 235 -30.27 14.85 32.29
N GLY A 236 -30.17 13.74 31.57
CA GLY A 236 -31.16 12.67 31.55
C GLY A 236 -31.36 12.05 32.94
N LYS A 237 -30.27 11.69 33.62
CA LYS A 237 -30.31 11.20 35.02
C LYS A 237 -30.94 12.21 35.97
N LEU A 238 -30.52 13.47 35.91
CA LEU A 238 -31.04 14.53 36.79
C LEU A 238 -32.52 14.85 36.54
N ILE A 239 -32.99 14.78 35.29
CA ILE A 239 -34.42 14.95 34.95
C ILE A 239 -35.22 13.74 35.44
N ALA A 240 -34.70 12.52 35.28
CA ALA A 240 -35.34 11.31 35.78
C ALA A 240 -35.46 11.32 37.32
N GLU A 241 -34.41 11.76 38.03
CA GLU A 241 -34.44 11.94 39.49
C GLU A 241 -35.49 12.98 39.91
N GLN A 242 -35.57 14.13 39.23
CA GLN A 242 -36.60 15.13 39.53
C GLN A 242 -38.02 14.65 39.19
N ALA A 243 -38.20 13.92 38.10
CA ALA A 243 -39.49 13.35 37.72
C ALA A 243 -39.93 12.26 38.71
N ALA A 244 -39.00 11.41 39.15
CA ALA A 244 -39.24 10.41 40.19
C ALA A 244 -39.57 11.05 41.54
N ALA A 245 -38.86 12.12 41.93
CA ALA A 245 -39.16 12.88 43.14
C ALA A 245 -40.53 13.58 43.07
N ALA A 246 -40.87 14.20 41.94
CA ALA A 246 -42.17 14.82 41.74
C ALA A 246 -43.32 13.80 41.68
N ALA A 247 -43.08 12.63 41.09
CA ALA A 247 -44.04 11.53 41.08
C ALA A 247 -44.21 10.91 42.48
N ALA A 248 -43.13 10.79 43.26
CA ALA A 248 -43.19 10.37 44.65
C ALA A 248 -43.94 11.39 45.52
N GLU A 249 -43.72 12.69 45.31
CA GLU A 249 -44.44 13.76 45.99
C GLU A 249 -45.93 13.74 45.62
N LYS A 250 -46.25 13.55 44.33
CA LYS A 250 -47.63 13.43 43.86
C LYS A 250 -48.32 12.18 44.41
N ARG A 251 -47.63 11.03 44.44
CA ARG A 251 -48.12 9.80 45.09
C ARG A 251 -48.37 10.01 46.58
N ARG A 252 -47.48 10.70 47.31
CA ARG A 252 -47.72 11.08 48.71
C ARG A 252 -48.94 11.99 48.86
N GLN A 253 -49.13 12.95 47.97
CA GLN A 253 -50.31 13.83 47.99
C GLN A 253 -51.60 13.06 47.68
N GLU A 254 -51.56 12.12 46.74
CA GLU A 254 -52.67 11.21 46.42
C GLU A 254 -52.97 10.26 47.59
N GLU A 255 -51.95 9.72 48.26
CA GLU A 255 -52.08 8.91 49.48
C GLU A 255 -52.68 9.70 50.65
N VAL A 256 -52.22 10.94 50.88
CA VAL A 256 -52.77 11.82 51.92
C VAL A 256 -54.20 12.24 51.59
N ALA A 257 -54.51 12.50 50.32
CA ALA A 257 -55.86 12.80 49.86
C ALA A 257 -56.79 11.57 49.99
N ALA A 258 -56.31 10.38 49.64
CA ALA A 258 -57.04 9.13 49.82
C ALA A 258 -57.28 8.82 51.31
N ALA A 259 -56.29 9.07 52.18
CA ALA A 259 -56.44 8.92 53.63
C ALA A 259 -57.48 9.90 54.20
N ARG A 260 -57.47 11.16 53.76
CA ARG A 260 -58.51 12.14 54.13
C ARG A 260 -59.89 11.76 53.61
N ALA A 261 -59.98 11.25 52.38
CA ALA A 261 -61.24 10.77 51.81
C ALA A 261 -61.80 9.56 52.57
N LYS A 262 -60.93 8.64 53.00
CA LYS A 262 -61.30 7.48 53.82
C LYS A 262 -61.79 7.90 55.21
N ALA A 263 -61.09 8.83 55.87
CA ALA A 263 -61.52 9.40 57.14
C ALA A 263 -62.85 10.16 57.03
N ALA A 264 -63.08 10.90 55.94
CA ALA A 264 -64.35 11.57 55.68
C ALA A 264 -65.50 10.58 55.40
N ALA A 265 -65.20 9.45 54.74
CA ALA A 265 -66.17 8.38 54.52
C ALA A 265 -66.54 7.66 55.84
N GLU A 266 -65.57 7.39 56.72
CA GLU A 266 -65.80 6.84 58.06
C GLU A 266 -66.61 7.80 58.94
N ALA A 267 -66.33 9.10 58.91
CA ALA A 267 -67.13 10.11 59.61
C ALA A 267 -68.58 10.18 59.09
N ARG A 268 -68.79 10.08 57.76
CA ARG A 268 -70.13 9.99 57.15
C ARG A 268 -70.84 8.68 57.51
N ALA A 269 -70.12 7.57 57.60
CA ALA A 269 -70.68 6.29 58.03
C ALA A 269 -71.11 6.34 59.51
N LEU A 270 -70.31 6.96 60.38
CA LEU A 270 -70.66 7.18 61.79
C LEU A 270 -71.87 8.11 61.94
N ALA A 271 -71.97 9.16 61.12
CA ALA A 271 -73.13 10.05 61.09
C ALA A 271 -74.40 9.32 60.60
N LYS A 272 -74.31 8.48 59.57
CA LYS A 272 -75.42 7.62 59.12
C LYS A 272 -75.81 6.58 60.17
N ALA A 273 -74.85 5.99 60.90
CA ALA A 273 -75.13 5.05 61.98
C ALA A 273 -75.85 5.72 63.16
N ARG A 274 -75.49 6.97 63.50
CA ARG A 274 -76.21 7.77 64.52
C ARG A 274 -77.63 8.11 64.07
N ALA A 275 -77.84 8.48 62.81
CA ALA A 275 -79.17 8.73 62.24
C ALA A 275 -80.03 7.45 62.18
N ALA A 276 -79.43 6.28 61.91
CA ALA A 276 -80.12 4.99 61.94
C ALA A 276 -80.53 4.57 63.36
N ALA A 277 -79.67 4.79 64.36
CA ALA A 277 -80.00 4.53 65.78
C ALA A 277 -81.14 5.43 66.30
N GLU A 278 -81.28 6.65 65.76
CA GLU A 278 -82.36 7.56 66.08
C GLU A 278 -83.69 7.17 65.39
N ALA A 279 -83.61 6.54 64.21
CA ALA A 279 -84.75 5.97 63.50
C ALA A 279 -85.25 4.64 64.12
N GLU A 280 -84.34 3.82 64.69
CA GLU A 280 -84.67 2.59 65.43
C GLU A 280 -85.47 2.89 66.72
N ARG A 281 -85.12 3.99 67.42
CA ARG A 281 -85.84 4.49 68.61
C ARG A 281 -87.29 4.91 68.32
N LYS A 282 -87.60 5.34 67.09
CA LYS A 282 -88.98 5.68 66.67
C LYS A 282 -89.78 4.48 66.17
N ARG A 283 -89.14 3.34 65.89
CA ARG A 283 -89.79 2.14 65.37
C ARG A 283 -90.31 1.18 66.46
N LEU A 284 -89.86 1.31 67.70
CA LEU A 284 -90.28 0.46 68.83
C LEU A 284 -91.61 0.89 69.49
N ALA A 285 -92.29 1.93 68.98
CA ALA A 285 -93.53 2.49 69.54
C ALA A 285 -94.82 2.15 68.76
N ALA A 286 -94.79 1.26 67.77
CA ALA A 286 -95.99 0.87 67.01
C ALA A 286 -96.09 -0.66 66.86
N ASN A 287 -96.97 -1.24 67.68
CA ASN A 287 -97.66 -2.54 67.62
C ASN A 287 -97.23 -3.54 66.52
N GLN A 288 -96.81 -4.75 66.90
CA GLN A 288 -97.70 -5.88 67.26
C GLN A 288 -98.81 -6.18 66.22
N ASN A 289 -98.72 -7.41 65.69
CA ASN A 289 -99.76 -8.34 65.18
C ASN A 289 -99.87 -8.69 63.67
N LYS A 290 -99.87 -10.03 63.46
CA LYS A 290 -100.37 -10.91 62.36
C LYS A 290 -99.42 -11.44 61.25
N SER A 291 -98.82 -12.59 61.57
CA SER A 291 -98.99 -13.97 61.02
C SER A 291 -99.32 -14.26 59.53
N GLY A 292 -98.56 -15.25 58.98
CA GLY A 292 -98.89 -16.25 57.92
C GLY A 292 -98.65 -15.84 56.45
N THR A 293 -98.02 -16.59 55.53
CA THR A 293 -97.57 -18.01 55.41
C THR A 293 -96.68 -18.23 54.14
N ILE A 294 -95.57 -19.00 54.28
CA ILE A 294 -94.93 -20.04 53.40
C ILE A 294 -94.46 -19.68 51.94
N LYS A 295 -93.14 -19.51 51.62
CA LYS A 295 -92.02 -20.46 51.20
C LYS A 295 -92.10 -20.95 49.72
N PRO A 296 -91.03 -21.40 48.98
CA PRO A 296 -89.55 -21.31 49.07
C PRO A 296 -88.91 -20.67 47.78
N ALA A 297 -87.62 -20.34 47.62
CA ALA A 297 -86.48 -21.26 47.52
C ALA A 297 -85.12 -20.51 47.41
N GLN A 298 -84.11 -21.20 47.95
CA GLN A 298 -82.65 -21.02 48.06
C GLN A 298 -81.91 -21.30 46.71
N PRO A 299 -80.55 -21.30 46.60
CA PRO A 299 -79.50 -20.70 47.45
C PRO A 299 -78.23 -20.15 46.70
N THR A 300 -77.28 -19.62 47.51
CA THR A 300 -75.79 -19.77 47.46
C THR A 300 -74.91 -18.95 46.48
N GLN A 301 -74.24 -17.92 47.05
CA GLN A 301 -72.77 -17.79 47.33
C GLN A 301 -71.76 -18.76 46.65
N PRO A 302 -70.41 -18.49 46.63
CA PRO A 302 -69.63 -17.29 47.02
C PRO A 302 -68.42 -16.96 46.07
N ALA A 303 -67.65 -15.92 46.46
CA ALA A 303 -66.26 -15.55 46.05
C ALA A 303 -65.22 -16.70 46.27
N PRO A 304 -63.87 -16.59 46.02
CA PRO A 304 -63.02 -15.39 45.83
C PRO A 304 -61.79 -15.49 44.85
N ASN A 305 -61.05 -14.38 44.75
CA ASN A 305 -59.63 -14.09 44.37
C ASN A 305 -58.56 -15.19 44.67
N PRO A 306 -57.22 -15.02 44.41
CA PRO A 306 -56.43 -14.06 43.59
C PRO A 306 -55.21 -14.71 42.85
N ALA A 307 -54.32 -13.87 42.27
CA ALA A 307 -52.83 -13.96 42.32
C ALA A 307 -52.06 -14.00 40.98
N ASP A 308 -51.16 -13.02 40.86
CA ASP A 308 -49.77 -13.01 40.36
C ASP A 308 -49.34 -13.81 39.12
N ALA A 309 -48.63 -13.14 38.19
CA ALA A 309 -47.17 -13.29 38.00
C ALA A 309 -46.68 -13.06 36.54
N ILE A 310 -45.73 -12.13 36.41
CA ILE A 310 -44.40 -12.24 35.74
C ILE A 310 -44.32 -12.52 34.21
N ASP A 311 -43.48 -11.70 33.58
CA ASP A 311 -42.49 -11.97 32.51
C ASP A 311 -42.83 -12.02 31.02
N SER A 312 -42.19 -11.07 30.32
CA SER A 312 -41.18 -11.22 29.26
C SER A 312 -41.47 -11.84 27.89
N ASP A 313 -40.81 -11.19 26.92
CA ASP A 313 -40.38 -11.60 25.58
C ASP A 313 -41.33 -11.49 24.36
N GLU A 314 -41.10 -10.37 23.65
CA GLU A 314 -40.95 -10.20 22.19
C GLU A 314 -40.20 -11.39 21.52
N PRO A 315 -40.46 -11.84 20.25
CA PRO A 315 -40.47 -10.97 19.05
C PRO A 315 -41.38 -11.36 17.86
N PRO A 316 -41.39 -10.53 16.80
CA PRO A 316 -41.45 -11.11 15.45
C PRO A 316 -40.50 -10.47 14.40
N LYS A 317 -40.00 -11.38 13.56
CA LYS A 317 -39.91 -11.33 12.08
C LYS A 317 -38.83 -10.50 11.37
N VAL A 318 -37.81 -11.24 10.94
CA VAL A 318 -37.20 -11.34 9.59
C VAL A 318 -37.73 -10.37 8.51
N ALA A 319 -36.83 -9.54 7.97
CA ALA A 319 -37.00 -8.85 6.70
C ALA A 319 -35.79 -9.12 5.78
N VAL A 320 -36.12 -9.40 4.52
CA VAL A 320 -35.30 -9.95 3.44
C VAL A 320 -34.48 -8.84 2.76
N ILE A 321 -33.20 -9.12 2.50
CA ILE A 321 -32.30 -8.27 1.72
C ILE A 321 -32.40 -8.66 0.23
N LYS A 322 -32.74 -7.68 -0.63
CA LYS A 322 -32.58 -7.74 -2.10
C LYS A 322 -31.13 -7.37 -2.48
N PRO A 323 -30.47 -8.06 -3.42
CA PRO A 323 -29.22 -7.58 -4.00
C PRO A 323 -29.45 -6.63 -5.18
N ALA A 324 -28.56 -5.64 -5.27
CA ALA A 324 -28.45 -4.61 -6.29
C ALA A 324 -27.58 -5.07 -7.50
N PRO A 325 -27.60 -4.35 -8.63
CA PRO A 325 -27.21 -4.85 -9.96
C PRO A 325 -25.69 -4.84 -10.22
N VAL A 326 -25.28 -5.73 -11.13
CA VAL A 326 -23.91 -5.87 -11.65
C VAL A 326 -23.77 -5.03 -12.93
N GLU A 327 -22.78 -4.13 -12.97
CA GLU A 327 -22.27 -3.45 -14.17
C GLU A 327 -20.75 -3.73 -14.30
N PRO A 328 -20.13 -3.58 -15.49
CA PRO A 328 -19.32 -4.62 -16.09
C PRO A 328 -17.82 -4.43 -15.84
N ALA A 329 -17.11 -5.55 -15.73
CA ALA A 329 -15.66 -5.59 -15.56
C ALA A 329 -14.91 -5.07 -16.81
N ALA A 330 -13.95 -4.17 -16.55
CA ALA A 330 -12.87 -3.82 -17.47
C ALA A 330 -11.95 -5.06 -17.73
N PRO A 331 -11.29 -5.13 -18.90
CA PRO A 331 -10.74 -6.39 -19.43
C PRO A 331 -9.51 -6.89 -18.65
N PRO A 332 -9.32 -8.21 -18.49
CA PRO A 332 -8.14 -8.76 -17.83
C PRO A 332 -6.88 -8.52 -18.67
N ALA A 333 -5.86 -7.96 -18.03
CA ALA A 333 -4.50 -7.96 -18.52
C ALA A 333 -4.07 -9.41 -18.83
N ARG A 334 -3.42 -9.59 -20.00
CA ARG A 334 -2.97 -10.86 -20.57
C ARG A 334 -2.28 -11.76 -19.55
N ALA A 335 -2.94 -12.84 -19.17
CA ALA A 335 -2.40 -13.93 -18.35
C ALA A 335 -1.80 -15.10 -19.19
N ALA A 336 -1.51 -14.90 -20.48
CA ALA A 336 -1.31 -16.02 -21.40
C ALA A 336 0.14 -16.33 -21.82
N ASP A 337 1.15 -15.51 -21.49
CA ASP A 337 2.52 -15.73 -22.01
C ASP A 337 3.58 -16.09 -20.96
N ILE A 338 3.19 -16.44 -19.72
CA ILE A 338 4.11 -17.09 -18.75
C ILE A 338 4.08 -18.61 -19.00
N ALA A 339 4.35 -19.03 -20.23
CA ALA A 339 4.48 -20.44 -20.57
C ALA A 339 5.81 -20.98 -20.01
N LEU A 340 5.71 -22.18 -19.42
CA LEU A 340 6.76 -23.01 -18.84
C LEU A 340 8.10 -22.91 -19.61
N ALA A 341 9.11 -22.31 -18.98
CA ALA A 341 10.50 -22.71 -19.22
C ALA A 341 11.16 -22.98 -17.86
N PRO A 342 12.19 -23.84 -17.80
CA PRO A 342 12.43 -24.69 -16.65
C PRO A 342 12.71 -23.87 -15.40
N ALA A 343 11.73 -23.86 -14.48
CA ALA A 343 11.97 -23.47 -13.11
C ALA A 343 13.11 -24.35 -12.57
N ALA A 344 13.91 -23.82 -11.65
CA ALA A 344 14.94 -24.60 -10.98
C ALA A 344 14.36 -25.96 -10.52
N PRO A 345 15.11 -27.07 -10.63
CA PRO A 345 14.58 -28.41 -10.38
C PRO A 345 13.79 -28.46 -9.07
N ALA A 346 12.59 -29.03 -9.12
CA ALA A 346 11.67 -29.06 -7.98
C ALA A 346 12.37 -29.60 -6.72
N GLY A 347 12.39 -28.81 -5.64
CA GLY A 347 13.05 -29.15 -4.39
C GLY A 347 14.43 -28.49 -4.15
N ALA A 348 15.06 -27.91 -5.18
CA ALA A 348 16.35 -27.22 -5.03
C ALA A 348 16.29 -26.04 -4.04
N PHE A 349 15.18 -25.29 -4.05
CA PHE A 349 15.00 -24.19 -3.10
C PHE A 349 14.80 -24.67 -1.66
N ALA A 350 14.05 -25.76 -1.44
CA ALA A 350 13.82 -26.31 -0.10
C ALA A 350 15.11 -26.74 0.61
N ALA A 351 16.10 -27.22 -0.14
CA ALA A 351 17.43 -27.56 0.39
C ALA A 351 18.23 -26.35 0.91
N LEU A 352 17.86 -25.12 0.50
CA LEU A 352 18.53 -23.89 0.92
C LEU A 352 17.99 -23.33 2.25
N LYS A 353 17.09 -24.04 2.92
CA LYS A 353 16.55 -23.63 4.22
C LYS A 353 17.69 -23.39 5.23
N GLY A 354 17.73 -22.17 5.76
CA GLY A 354 18.74 -21.72 6.72
C GLY A 354 20.09 -21.38 6.08
N GLN A 355 20.20 -21.35 4.75
CA GLN A 355 21.44 -21.07 4.01
C GLN A 355 21.33 -19.84 3.11
N LEU A 356 20.14 -19.22 3.00
CA LEU A 356 19.95 -18.06 2.14
C LEU A 356 20.71 -16.84 2.68
N ARG A 357 21.33 -16.11 1.74
CA ARG A 357 21.96 -14.82 2.03
C ARG A 357 20.89 -13.74 2.19
N PRO A 358 21.15 -12.69 2.99
CA PRO A 358 20.23 -11.58 3.10
C PRO A 358 20.10 -10.89 1.74
N PRO A 359 18.87 -10.51 1.32
CA PRO A 359 18.66 -9.87 0.03
C PRO A 359 19.27 -8.46 -0.04
N VAL A 360 19.43 -7.79 1.11
CA VAL A 360 20.08 -6.48 1.22
C VAL A 360 20.75 -6.36 2.59
N SER A 361 21.85 -5.63 2.66
CA SER A 361 22.50 -5.27 3.91
C SER A 361 21.68 -4.21 4.65
N GLY A 362 21.28 -4.47 5.89
CA GLY A 362 20.46 -3.54 6.65
C GLY A 362 20.02 -4.06 8.02
N LYS A 363 19.13 -3.32 8.69
CA LYS A 363 18.58 -3.70 10.00
C LYS A 363 17.10 -4.05 9.87
N ILE A 364 16.70 -5.20 10.42
CA ILE A 364 15.28 -5.57 10.49
C ILE A 364 14.57 -4.65 11.48
N VAL A 365 13.50 -3.99 11.04
CA VAL A 365 12.67 -3.12 11.89
C VAL A 365 11.28 -3.69 12.13
N ASN A 366 10.76 -4.47 11.18
CA ASN A 366 9.51 -5.22 11.32
C ASN A 366 9.79 -6.69 11.01
N LYS A 367 9.30 -7.57 11.89
CA LYS A 367 9.41 -9.02 11.76
C LYS A 367 8.09 -9.62 11.27
N PHE A 368 8.18 -10.83 10.72
CA PHE A 368 7.00 -11.63 10.37
C PHE A 368 6.10 -11.81 11.60
N GLY A 369 4.78 -11.67 11.42
CA GLY A 369 3.78 -11.83 12.48
C GLY A 369 3.60 -10.64 13.42
N ALA A 370 4.48 -9.62 13.37
CA ALA A 370 4.33 -8.43 14.20
C ALA A 370 3.01 -7.68 13.87
N LYS A 371 2.38 -7.06 14.88
CA LYS A 371 1.17 -6.25 14.68
C LYS A 371 1.49 -4.99 13.88
N ARG A 372 0.65 -4.67 12.89
CA ARG A 372 0.76 -3.46 12.06
C ARG A 372 -0.33 -2.46 12.45
N GLY A 373 -0.21 -1.86 13.64
CA GLY A 373 -1.26 -0.99 14.21
C GLY A 373 -2.60 -1.73 14.35
N ASP A 374 -3.68 -1.12 13.87
CA ASP A 374 -5.03 -1.71 13.81
C ASP A 374 -5.25 -2.64 12.59
N GLY A 375 -4.23 -2.83 11.76
CA GLY A 375 -4.26 -3.68 10.57
C GLY A 375 -3.78 -5.12 10.79
N PRO A 376 -3.87 -5.97 9.75
CA PRO A 376 -3.37 -7.34 9.81
C PRO A 376 -1.86 -7.39 10.05
N SER A 377 -1.39 -8.44 10.72
CA SER A 377 0.03 -8.65 11.01
C SER A 377 0.91 -8.67 9.74
N TRP A 378 2.18 -8.30 9.91
CA TRP A 378 3.18 -8.33 8.84
C TRP A 378 3.35 -9.76 8.28
N LYS A 379 3.14 -9.94 6.97
CA LYS A 379 3.36 -11.21 6.25
C LYS A 379 4.81 -11.43 5.80
N GLY A 380 5.71 -10.54 6.15
CA GLY A 380 7.11 -10.56 5.76
C GLY A 380 7.96 -9.76 6.75
N VAL A 381 9.19 -9.47 6.37
CA VAL A 381 10.12 -8.63 7.13
C VAL A 381 10.35 -7.30 6.41
N PHE A 382 10.62 -6.26 7.18
CA PHE A 382 11.08 -4.98 6.63
C PHE A 382 12.52 -4.73 7.07
N ILE A 383 13.40 -4.54 6.10
CA ILE A 383 14.84 -4.36 6.29
C ILE A 383 15.16 -2.92 5.92
N ARG A 384 15.46 -2.09 6.93
CA ARG A 384 15.88 -0.71 6.74
C ARG A 384 17.28 -0.67 6.15
N THR A 385 17.44 0.07 5.06
CA THR A 385 18.71 0.22 4.36
C THR A 385 18.76 1.57 3.62
N GLY A 386 19.91 1.94 3.09
CA GLY A 386 20.08 3.17 2.31
C GLY A 386 19.21 3.16 1.05
N GLU A 387 18.70 4.34 0.66
CA GLU A 387 18.06 4.50 -0.65
C GLU A 387 19.07 4.17 -1.77
N GLY A 388 18.63 3.43 -2.77
CA GLY A 388 19.47 2.98 -3.89
C GLY A 388 20.34 1.75 -3.58
N ALA A 389 20.29 1.19 -2.37
CA ALA A 389 21.06 -0.01 -2.03
C ALA A 389 20.62 -1.21 -2.87
N ASP A 390 21.58 -1.98 -3.38
CA ASP A 390 21.30 -3.13 -4.25
C ASP A 390 20.53 -4.24 -3.51
N VAL A 391 19.40 -4.61 -4.07
CA VAL A 391 18.58 -5.75 -3.64
C VAL A 391 18.90 -6.94 -4.53
N HIS A 392 19.27 -8.04 -3.91
CA HIS A 392 19.75 -9.24 -4.59
C HIS A 392 18.73 -10.38 -4.48
N ALA A 393 18.66 -11.20 -5.53
CA ALA A 393 17.88 -12.44 -5.51
C ALA A 393 18.47 -13.41 -4.47
N VAL A 394 17.63 -13.97 -3.60
CA VAL A 394 18.10 -14.88 -2.53
C VAL A 394 18.48 -16.25 -3.08
N ALA A 395 17.89 -16.64 -4.21
CA ALA A 395 18.15 -17.88 -4.92
C ALA A 395 17.92 -17.68 -6.43
N GLY A 396 18.36 -18.64 -7.23
CA GLY A 396 18.06 -18.64 -8.67
C GLY A 396 16.59 -18.90 -8.96
N GLY A 397 16.06 -18.32 -10.02
CA GLY A 397 14.64 -18.41 -10.37
C GLY A 397 14.26 -17.59 -11.59
N ARG A 398 12.96 -17.40 -11.80
CA ARG A 398 12.39 -16.57 -12.86
C ARG A 398 11.58 -15.44 -12.25
N VAL A 399 11.72 -14.23 -12.79
CA VAL A 399 10.87 -13.11 -12.42
C VAL A 399 9.48 -13.32 -13.03
N VAL A 400 8.46 -13.46 -12.19
CA VAL A 400 7.06 -13.65 -12.63
C VAL A 400 6.25 -12.37 -12.56
N PHE A 401 6.71 -11.38 -11.80
CA PHE A 401 6.10 -10.06 -11.70
C PHE A 401 7.16 -8.99 -11.46
N ALA A 402 7.03 -7.85 -12.14
CA ALA A 402 7.93 -6.71 -12.02
C ALA A 402 7.18 -5.42 -12.40
N ASP A 403 6.36 -4.90 -11.49
CA ASP A 403 5.64 -3.64 -11.68
C ASP A 403 5.31 -2.99 -10.32
N TRP A 404 4.74 -1.80 -10.37
CA TRP A 404 4.22 -1.14 -9.17
C TRP A 404 2.94 -1.81 -8.68
N LEU A 405 2.86 -2.08 -7.38
CA LEU A 405 1.67 -2.60 -6.72
C LEU A 405 1.30 -1.75 -5.52
N ARG A 406 0.03 -1.37 -5.43
CA ARG A 406 -0.49 -0.54 -4.34
C ARG A 406 -0.15 -1.13 -2.96
N GLY A 407 0.45 -0.29 -2.11
CA GLY A 407 0.84 -0.66 -0.73
C GLY A 407 2.14 -1.45 -0.61
N PHE A 408 2.65 -1.99 -1.73
CA PHE A 408 3.97 -2.61 -1.82
C PHE A 408 4.97 -1.74 -2.58
N GLY A 409 4.52 -0.76 -3.38
CA GLY A 409 5.38 0.04 -4.24
C GLY A 409 5.89 -0.76 -5.43
N ASN A 410 7.06 -0.42 -5.95
CA ASN A 410 7.72 -1.20 -6.98
C ASN A 410 8.06 -2.59 -6.45
N LEU A 411 7.48 -3.62 -7.07
CA LEU A 411 7.48 -5.00 -6.59
C LEU A 411 8.09 -5.94 -7.63
N ILE A 412 9.02 -6.79 -7.20
CA ILE A 412 9.49 -7.94 -7.95
C ILE A 412 9.11 -9.23 -7.23
N ILE A 413 8.61 -10.20 -7.98
CA ILE A 413 8.35 -11.55 -7.51
C ILE A 413 9.19 -12.53 -8.32
N VAL A 414 9.97 -13.36 -7.64
CA VAL A 414 10.79 -14.41 -8.25
C VAL A 414 10.22 -15.77 -7.86
N ASP A 415 9.90 -16.59 -8.88
CA ASP A 415 9.55 -17.99 -8.72
C ASP A 415 10.82 -18.85 -8.75
N HIS A 416 11.02 -19.62 -7.68
CA HIS A 416 12.16 -20.51 -7.51
C HIS A 416 11.84 -21.97 -7.87
N GLY A 417 10.63 -22.26 -8.34
CA GLY A 417 10.13 -23.61 -8.56
C GLY A 417 9.62 -24.28 -7.27
N GLY A 418 8.93 -25.42 -7.42
CA GLY A 418 8.34 -26.13 -6.28
C GLY A 418 7.33 -25.30 -5.49
N GLN A 419 6.67 -24.33 -6.13
CA GLN A 419 5.74 -23.37 -5.52
C GLN A 419 6.37 -22.45 -4.46
N TYR A 420 7.69 -22.29 -4.47
CA TYR A 420 8.38 -21.29 -3.67
C TYR A 420 8.52 -19.97 -4.43
N MET A 421 8.12 -18.88 -3.78
CA MET A 421 8.26 -17.53 -4.33
C MET A 421 8.92 -16.61 -3.30
N SER A 422 9.76 -15.71 -3.79
CA SER A 422 10.26 -14.58 -3.02
C SER A 422 9.71 -13.27 -3.57
N ILE A 423 9.37 -12.36 -2.66
CA ILE A 423 8.72 -11.10 -2.96
C ILE A 423 9.61 -9.98 -2.41
N TYR A 424 9.90 -9.00 -3.27
CA TYR A 424 10.75 -7.85 -3.01
C TYR A 424 9.96 -6.58 -3.30
N GLY A 425 9.54 -5.86 -2.27
CA GLY A 425 8.75 -4.64 -2.41
C GLY A 425 9.44 -3.41 -1.81
N ASN A 426 8.80 -2.26 -1.99
CA ASN A 426 9.26 -0.94 -1.55
C ASN A 426 10.53 -0.48 -2.29
N ASN A 427 10.80 -1.04 -3.47
CA ASN A 427 12.02 -0.76 -4.23
C ASN A 427 11.99 0.64 -4.85
N GLN A 428 13.13 1.31 -4.99
CA GLN A 428 13.23 2.56 -5.74
C GLN A 428 13.18 2.28 -7.25
N SER A 429 13.97 1.32 -7.72
CA SER A 429 13.96 0.86 -9.11
C SER A 429 13.97 -0.65 -9.23
N LEU A 430 13.29 -1.13 -10.28
CA LEU A 430 13.36 -2.52 -10.71
C LEU A 430 14.50 -2.63 -11.73
N LEU A 431 15.35 -3.65 -11.60
CA LEU A 431 16.48 -3.89 -12.53
C LEU A 431 16.24 -5.08 -13.45
N LYS A 432 15.23 -5.90 -13.15
CA LYS A 432 14.77 -7.03 -13.97
C LYS A 432 13.33 -6.80 -14.45
N ARG A 433 12.92 -7.57 -15.46
CA ARG A 433 11.57 -7.56 -16.06
C ARG A 433 10.91 -8.92 -15.87
N ALA A 434 9.59 -8.95 -15.99
CA ALA A 434 8.86 -10.22 -16.00
C ALA A 434 9.37 -11.11 -17.15
N GLY A 435 9.65 -12.37 -16.84
CA GLY A 435 10.27 -13.34 -17.74
C GLY A 435 11.78 -13.54 -17.54
N ASP A 436 12.48 -12.57 -16.94
CA ASP A 436 13.94 -12.65 -16.76
C ASP A 436 14.33 -13.83 -15.85
N ILE A 437 15.41 -14.51 -16.21
CA ILE A 437 16.05 -15.53 -15.36
C ILE A 437 17.07 -14.82 -14.47
N VAL A 438 17.04 -15.14 -13.17
CA VAL A 438 17.96 -14.59 -12.17
C VAL A 438 18.71 -15.72 -11.47
N LYS A 439 19.96 -15.47 -11.10
CA LYS A 439 20.77 -16.33 -10.26
C LYS A 439 20.78 -15.83 -8.82
N ALA A 440 21.15 -16.70 -7.90
CA ALA A 440 21.35 -16.31 -6.50
C ALA A 440 22.45 -15.22 -6.43
N GLY A 441 22.13 -14.08 -5.81
CA GLY A 441 23.03 -12.95 -5.68
C GLY A 441 22.98 -11.95 -6.85
N ASP A 442 22.17 -12.16 -7.89
CA ASP A 442 22.00 -11.15 -8.94
C ASP A 442 21.27 -9.92 -8.37
N ALA A 443 21.71 -8.72 -8.73
CA ALA A 443 20.99 -7.48 -8.43
C ALA A 443 19.68 -7.44 -9.23
N ILE A 444 18.55 -7.41 -8.53
CA ILE A 444 17.21 -7.44 -9.12
C ILE A 444 16.44 -6.13 -8.98
N ALA A 445 16.77 -5.33 -7.96
CA ALA A 445 16.16 -4.05 -7.67
C ALA A 445 17.12 -3.17 -6.86
N SER A 446 16.73 -1.93 -6.62
CA SER A 446 17.34 -1.04 -5.63
C SER A 446 16.33 -0.71 -4.53
N ALA A 447 16.77 -0.62 -3.27
CA ALA A 447 15.91 -0.33 -2.14
C ALA A 447 15.45 1.13 -2.13
N GLY A 448 14.24 1.40 -1.63
CA GLY A 448 13.68 2.75 -1.61
C GLY A 448 12.49 2.89 -0.67
N ASN A 449 11.59 3.80 -1.02
CA ASN A 449 10.36 4.04 -0.27
C ASN A 449 9.11 4.18 -1.15
N SER A 450 9.11 3.53 -2.32
CA SER A 450 7.99 3.59 -3.29
C SER A 450 6.68 3.00 -2.77
N GLY A 451 6.72 2.21 -1.70
CA GLY A 451 5.55 1.66 -1.01
C GLY A 451 4.88 2.63 -0.04
N GLY A 452 5.35 3.88 0.05
CA GLY A 452 4.78 4.91 0.92
C GLY A 452 5.24 4.82 2.38
N ASN A 453 6.36 4.14 2.65
CA ASN A 453 7.00 4.15 3.97
C ASN A 453 7.80 5.45 4.15
N GLU A 454 7.89 5.96 5.38
CA GLU A 454 8.70 7.16 5.67
C GLU A 454 10.20 6.88 5.52
N GLU A 455 10.62 5.66 5.91
CA GLU A 455 12.01 5.22 5.81
C GLU A 455 12.26 4.42 4.52
N SER A 456 13.46 4.55 3.97
CA SER A 456 13.95 3.67 2.91
C SER A 456 14.21 2.26 3.45
N GLY A 457 13.81 1.25 2.69
CA GLY A 457 14.00 -0.14 3.06
C GLY A 457 13.42 -1.12 2.08
N LEU A 458 13.73 -2.40 2.28
CA LEU A 458 13.19 -3.51 1.52
C LEU A 458 12.07 -4.18 2.31
N TYR A 459 10.91 -4.34 1.67
CA TYR A 459 9.91 -5.31 2.12
C TYR A 459 10.25 -6.67 1.51
N PHE A 460 10.44 -7.68 2.34
CA PHE A 460 10.80 -9.02 1.90
C PHE A 460 9.85 -10.08 2.47
N GLU A 461 9.31 -10.92 1.60
CA GLU A 461 8.39 -12.00 1.95
C GLU A 461 8.76 -13.28 1.20
N LEU A 462 8.62 -14.42 1.88
CA LEU A 462 8.73 -15.73 1.27
C LEU A 462 7.36 -16.43 1.30
N ARG A 463 7.00 -17.07 0.19
CA ARG A 463 5.76 -17.84 0.05
C ARG A 463 6.04 -19.26 -0.38
N HIS A 464 5.23 -20.17 0.12
CA HIS A 464 5.16 -21.56 -0.33
C HIS A 464 3.70 -21.95 -0.48
N GLN A 465 3.32 -22.48 -1.66
CA GLN A 465 1.93 -22.85 -1.97
C GLN A 465 0.94 -21.68 -1.79
N GLY A 466 1.39 -20.45 -2.05
CA GLY A 466 0.59 -19.23 -1.91
C GLY A 466 0.50 -18.65 -0.49
N ALA A 467 0.95 -19.38 0.54
CA ALA A 467 0.96 -18.90 1.92
C ALA A 467 2.31 -18.28 2.29
N ALA A 468 2.27 -17.13 2.98
CA ALA A 468 3.45 -16.47 3.52
C ALA A 468 3.99 -17.25 4.73
N PHE A 469 5.32 -17.41 4.82
CA PHE A 469 5.97 -18.03 5.98
C PHE A 469 7.16 -17.19 6.46
N ASP A 470 7.60 -17.41 7.70
CA ASP A 470 8.66 -16.62 8.34
C ASP A 470 10.01 -16.76 7.61
N PRO A 471 10.55 -15.67 7.02
CA PRO A 471 11.85 -15.71 6.35
C PRO A 471 13.04 -15.91 7.29
N ALA A 472 12.89 -15.64 8.60
CA ALA A 472 13.99 -15.75 9.57
C ALA A 472 14.53 -17.19 9.71
N GLY A 473 13.70 -18.20 9.45
CA GLY A 473 14.13 -19.60 9.41
C GLY A 473 14.89 -20.01 8.15
N TRP A 474 15.01 -19.10 7.17
CA TRP A 474 15.60 -19.38 5.86
C TRP A 474 16.81 -18.50 5.55
N VAL A 475 16.72 -17.22 5.91
CA VAL A 475 17.73 -16.20 5.64
C VAL A 475 18.58 -15.94 6.87
N LYS A 476 19.90 -15.87 6.69
CA LYS A 476 20.85 -15.42 7.72
C LYS A 476 20.97 -13.89 7.65
N PHE A 477 20.12 -13.19 8.39
CA PHE A 477 20.08 -11.73 8.46
C PHE A 477 21.26 -11.12 9.22
#